data_AF-A0A959BI21-F1
#
_entry.id   AF-A0A959BI21-F1
#
_cell.length_a   1.000
_cell.length_b   1.000
_cell.length_c   1.000
_cell.angle_alpha   90.00
_cell.angle_beta   90.00
_cell.angle_gamma   90.00
#
_symmetry.space_group_name_H-M   'P 1'
#
loop_
_entity.id
_entity.type
_entity.pdbx_description
1 polymer ?
#
loop_
_entity_poly.entity_id
_entity_poly.type
_entity_poly.pdbx_seq_one_letter_code
_entity_poly.pdbx_strand_id
1 'polypeptide(L)' 'MQMEAIASEYGLEEAIVLCINAGVDVLCFGNNLGYDDQIPEKFQAIVLQSAEEGKIQPERIERAYERVMRLKGQ' A
#
# COMPACT_ATOMS: atom_id res chain seq x y z
N MET A 1 -5.96 -6.96 0.24
CA MET A 1 -4.98 -6.94 -0.85
C MET A 1 -4.68 -8.31 -1.44
N GLN A 2 -4.58 -9.40 -0.67
CA GLN A 2 -4.40 -10.76 -1.21
C GLN A 2 -5.71 -11.43 -1.68
N MET A 3 -6.69 -10.66 -2.15
CA MET A 3 -7.89 -11.23 -2.75
C MET A 3 -7.54 -11.70 -4.16
N GLU A 4 -8.02 -12.88 -4.55
CA GLU A 4 -7.67 -13.54 -5.81
C GLU A 4 -7.87 -12.61 -7.02
N ALA A 5 -8.98 -11.84 -7.05
CA ALA A 5 -9.28 -10.89 -8.12
C ALA A 5 -8.29 -9.71 -8.27
N ILE A 6 -7.51 -9.38 -7.24
CA ILE A 6 -6.46 -8.35 -7.31
C ILE A 6 -5.10 -9.00 -7.57
N ALA A 7 -4.84 -10.15 -6.94
CA ALA A 7 -3.57 -10.88 -7.09
C ALA A 7 -3.41 -11.55 -8.47
N SER A 8 -4.52 -11.88 -9.16
CA SER A 8 -4.49 -12.49 -10.50
C SER A 8 -4.30 -11.47 -11.63
N GLU A 9 -4.75 -10.22 -11.42
CA GLU A 9 -4.79 -9.19 -12.46
C GLU A 9 -3.65 -8.17 -12.36
N TYR A 10 -3.08 -7.95 -11.17
CA TYR A 10 -2.02 -6.97 -10.93
C TYR A 10 -0.88 -7.56 -10.10
N GLY A 11 0.36 -7.21 -10.45
CA GLY A 11 1.51 -7.48 -9.60
C GLY A 11 1.40 -6.72 -8.26
N LEU A 12 2.06 -7.22 -7.21
CA LEU A 12 2.01 -6.62 -5.87
C LEU A 12 2.39 -5.13 -5.89
N GLU A 13 3.44 -4.76 -6.62
CA GLU A 13 3.89 -3.37 -6.78
C GLU A 13 2.80 -2.49 -7.41
N GLU A 14 2.29 -2.90 -8.57
CA GLU A 14 1.30 -2.14 -9.32
C GLU A 14 0.01 -1.94 -8.51
N ALA A 15 -0.46 -2.99 -7.84
CA ALA A 15 -1.64 -2.91 -6.99
C ALA A 15 -1.44 -1.91 -5.83
N ILE A 16 -0.27 -1.89 -5.19
CA ILE A 16 0.04 -0.94 -4.11
C ILE A 16 0.03 0.50 -4.63
N VAL A 17 0.72 0.76 -5.75
CA VAL A 17 0.80 2.10 -6.35
C VAL A 17 -0.58 2.60 -6.76
N LEU A 18 -1.36 1.77 -7.44
CA LEU A 18 -2.72 2.11 -7.87
C LEU A 18 -3.63 2.40 -6.67
N CYS A 19 -3.60 1.59 -5.62
CA CYS A 19 -4.40 1.84 -4.42
C CYS A 19 -4.05 3.18 -3.75
N ILE A 20 -2.76 3.47 -3.57
CA ILE A 20 -2.32 4.71 -2.92
C ILE A 20 -2.74 5.93 -3.76
N ASN A 21 -2.52 5.87 -5.07
CA ASN A 21 -2.92 6.94 -6.00
C ASN A 21 -4.44 7.09 -6.13
N ALA A 22 -5.21 6.00 -5.98
CA ALA A 22 -6.66 6.02 -5.93
C ALA A 22 -7.22 6.64 -4.64
N GLY A 23 -6.37 7.00 -3.67
CA GLY A 23 -6.79 7.65 -2.44
C GLY A 23 -7.06 6.70 -1.27
N VAL A 24 -6.64 5.44 -1.35
CA VAL A 24 -6.68 4.50 -0.23
C VAL A 24 -5.69 4.96 0.85
N ASP A 25 -6.13 5.00 2.11
CA ASP A 25 -5.31 5.44 3.25
C ASP A 25 -4.74 4.26 4.07
N VAL A 26 -5.37 3.07 4.00
CA VAL A 26 -4.95 1.86 4.71
C VAL A 26 -5.09 0.65 3.79
N LEU A 27 -4.00 -0.11 3.60
CA LEU A 27 -4.00 -1.35 2.84
C LEU A 27 -3.93 -2.54 3.80
N CYS A 28 -4.94 -3.41 3.75
CA CYS A 28 -5.01 -4.60 4.61
C CYS A 28 -4.53 -5.86 3.85
N PHE A 29 -3.53 -6.53 4.40
CA PHE A 29 -3.00 -7.80 3.92
C PHE A 29 -3.45 -8.92 4.88
N GLY A 30 -4.32 -9.82 4.41
CA GLY A 30 -4.80 -10.94 5.22
C GLY A 30 -3.72 -11.99 5.50
N ASN A 31 -2.71 -12.08 4.63
CA ASN A 31 -1.59 -13.04 4.68
C ASN A 31 -2.01 -14.51 4.82
N ASN A 32 -3.20 -14.87 4.35
CA ASN A 32 -3.84 -16.16 4.59
C ASN A 32 -4.04 -17.02 3.34
N LEU A 33 -4.02 -16.42 2.15
CA LEU A 33 -4.18 -17.13 0.86
C LEU A 33 -2.85 -17.40 0.16
N GLY A 34 -1.85 -16.57 0.43
CA GLY A 34 -0.45 -16.76 0.03
C GLY A 34 0.42 -16.21 1.13
N TYR A 35 0.81 -17.07 2.06
CA TYR A 35 1.58 -16.65 3.22
C TYR A 35 2.97 -16.18 2.78
N ASP A 36 3.30 -14.97 3.17
CA ASP A 36 4.59 -14.33 2.94
C ASP A 36 4.86 -13.46 4.17
N ASP A 37 5.80 -13.90 4.99
CA ASP A 37 6.20 -13.21 6.22
C ASP A 37 6.90 -11.88 5.94
N GLN A 38 7.41 -11.70 4.72
CA GLN A 38 8.12 -10.49 4.29
C GLN A 38 7.20 -9.45 3.66
N ILE A 39 5.86 -9.63 3.70
CA ILE A 39 4.91 -8.66 3.14
C ILE A 39 5.11 -7.25 3.71
N PRO A 40 5.33 -7.04 5.02
CA PRO A 40 5.57 -5.70 5.56
C PRO A 40 6.81 -5.04 4.93
N GLU A 41 7.92 -5.76 4.82
CA GLU A 41 9.19 -5.27 4.25
C GLU A 41 9.05 -5.00 2.76
N LYS A 42 8.40 -5.90 2.01
CA LYS A 42 8.12 -5.73 0.58
C LYS A 42 7.23 -4.52 0.34
N PHE A 43 6.17 -4.36 1.12
CA PHE A 43 5.29 -3.20 1.06
C PHE A 43 6.07 -1.90 1.29
N GLN A 44 6.89 -1.85 2.34
CA GLN A 44 7.70 -0.67 2.64
C GLN A 44 8.67 -0.35 1.50
N ALA A 45 9.40 -1.35 1.01
CA ALA A 45 10.36 -1.18 -0.09
C ALA A 45 9.67 -0.66 -1.36
N ILE A 46 8.54 -1.26 -1.74
CA ILE A 46 7.73 -0.85 -2.90
C ILE A 46 7.28 0.61 -2.76
N VAL A 47 6.74 1.00 -1.61
CA VAL A 47 6.24 2.36 -1.38
C VAL A 47 7.37 3.38 -1.45
N LEU A 48 8.51 3.10 -0.82
CA LEU A 48 9.69 3.98 -0.84
C LEU A 48 10.23 4.13 -2.25
N GLN A 49 10.47 3.02 -2.95
CA GLN A 49 10.97 3.05 -4.32
C GLN A 49 9.99 3.78 -5.26
N SER A 50 8.68 3.53 -5.11
CA SER A 50 7.66 4.19 -5.93
C SER A 50 7.57 5.70 -5.65
N ALA A 51 7.87 6.14 -4.43
CA ALA A 51 7.96 7.56 -4.11
C ALA A 51 9.23 8.19 -4.70
N GLU A 52 10.38 7.52 -4.61
CA GLU A 52 11.64 7.96 -5.23
C GLU A 52 11.53 8.07 -6.76
N GLU A 53 10.82 7.14 -7.40
CA GLU A 53 10.56 7.13 -8.84
C GLU A 53 9.45 8.12 -9.26
N GLY A 54 8.79 8.80 -8.32
CA GLY A 54 7.69 9.74 -8.60
C GLY A 54 6.38 9.08 -9.04
N LYS A 55 6.24 7.76 -8.88
CA LYS A 55 4.99 7.01 -9.12
C LYS A 55 3.95 7.29 -8.03
N ILE A 56 4.40 7.62 -6.81
CA ILE A 56 3.57 8.06 -5.68
C ILE A 56 4.07 9.42 -5.23
N GLN A 57 3.19 10.41 -5.20
CA GLN A 57 3.53 11.72 -4.66
C GLN A 57 3.70 11.64 -3.12
N PRO A 58 4.81 12.12 -2.53
CA PRO A 58 5.03 12.07 -1.09
C PRO A 58 3.88 12.66 -0.26
N GLU A 59 3.25 13.73 -0.77
CA GLU A 59 2.11 14.41 -0.14
C GLU A 59 0.89 13.47 -0.03
N ARG A 60 0.78 12.47 -0.92
CA ARG A 60 -0.28 11.47 -0.86
C ARG A 60 -0.12 10.58 0.37
N ILE A 61 1.10 10.18 0.69
CA ILE A 61 1.44 9.38 1.89
C ILE A 61 1.20 10.21 3.15
N GLU A 62 1.66 11.46 3.15
CA GLU A 62 1.51 12.39 4.27
C GLU A 62 0.02 12.62 4.61
N ARG A 63 -0.81 12.86 3.59
CA ARG A 63 -2.27 12.98 3.75
C ARG A 63 -2.93 11.71 4.29
N ALA A 64 -2.48 10.53 3.86
CA ALA A 64 -3.01 9.28 4.38
C ALA A 64 -2.65 9.11 5.87
N TYR A 65 -1.39 9.40 6.22
CA TYR A 65 -0.92 9.40 7.59
C TYR A 65 -1.74 10.34 8.48
N GLU A 66 -1.93 11.61 8.08
CA GLU A 66 -2.73 12.58 8.85
C GLU A 66 -4.16 12.09 9.13
N ARG A 67 -4.82 11.48 8.14
CA ARG A 67 -6.17 10.94 8.29
C ARG A 67 -6.21 9.78 9.28
N VAL A 68 -5.23 8.88 9.20
CA VAL A 68 -5.12 7.73 10.11
C VAL A 68 -4.82 8.19 11.54
N MET A 69 -3.94 9.17 11.73
CA MET A 69 -3.61 9.72 13.05
C MET A 69 -4.80 10.44 13.66
N ARG A 70 -5.49 11.28 12.88
CA ARG A 70 -6.74 11.92 13.30
C ARG A 70 -7.78 10.90 13.75
N LEU A 71 -7.92 9.78 13.02
CA LEU A 71 -8.84 8.70 13.40
C LEU A 71 -8.42 8.03 14.72
N LYS A 72 -7.12 7.90 14.99
CA LYS A 72 -6.58 7.40 16.27
C LYS A 72 -6.71 8.39 17.42
N GLY A 73 -7.12 9.65 17.16
CA GLY A 73 -7.11 10.72 18.15
C GLY A 73 -5.69 11.17 18.53
N GLN A 74 -4.74 11.01 17.61
CA GLN A 74 -3.34 11.39 17.75
C GLN A 74 -2.97 12.52 16.78
#